data_AF-A0A533TT73-F1
#
_entry.id   AF-A0A533TT73-F1
#
_cell.length_a   1.000
_cell.length_b   1.000
_cell.length_c   1.000
_cell.angle_alpha   90.00
_cell.angle_beta   90.00
_cell.angle_gamma   90.00
#
_symmetry.space_group_name_H-M   'P 1'
#
loop_
_entity.id
_entity.type
_entity.pdbx_description
1 polymer ?
#
loop_
_entity_poly.entity_id
_entity_poly.type
_entity_poly.pdbx_seq_one_letter_code
_entity_poly.pdbx_strand_id
1 'polypeptide(L)' 'MSWKDKIPGSFGSVDKKFAGHSLDSERAAELLEAAIKANVGFKKYLAEIENWLKAEGCSAAHIQEEMKKVNDISRYFKQD' A
#
# COMPACT_ATOMS: atom_id res chain seq x y z
N MET A 1 13.37 -2.04 11.71
CA MET A 1 12.71 -1.79 10.41
C MET A 1 11.27 -1.43 10.70
N SER A 2 10.80 -0.31 10.19
CA SER A 2 9.39 0.07 10.32
C SER A 2 8.59 -0.63 9.23
N TRP A 3 7.31 -0.91 9.46
CA TRP A 3 6.43 -1.44 8.42
C TRP A 3 6.40 -0.55 7.17
N LYS A 4 6.70 0.75 7.31
CA LYS A 4 6.86 1.73 6.23
C LYS A 4 7.92 1.34 5.20
N ASP A 5 8.99 0.66 5.60
CA ASP A 5 10.04 0.17 4.69
C ASP A 5 9.50 -0.85 3.67
N LYS A 6 8.36 -1.49 3.97
CA LYS A 6 7.68 -2.43 3.08
C LYS A 6 6.77 -1.73 2.06
N ILE A 7 6.44 -0.45 2.24
CA ILE A 7 5.57 0.32 1.33
C ILE A 7 6.04 0.21 -0.13
N PRO A 8 7.28 0.57 -0.49
CA PRO A 8 7.73 0.47 -1.87
C PRO A 8 7.67 -0.96 -2.45
N GLY A 9 7.66 -1.99 -1.61
CA GLY A 9 7.56 -3.38 -2.04
C GLY A 9 6.15 -3.78 -2.50
N SER A 10 5.12 -3.04 -2.09
CA SER A 10 3.71 -3.28 -2.45
C SER A 10 3.27 -2.55 -3.72
N PHE A 11 4.17 -1.74 -4.30
CA PHE A 11 3.94 -0.94 -5.49
C PHE A 11 4.93 -1.35 -6.59
N GLY A 12 4.46 -1.38 -7.84
CA GLY A 12 5.33 -1.59 -9.00
C GLY A 12 6.45 -0.55 -9.04
N SER A 13 7.69 -0.99 -9.25
CA SER A 13 8.87 -0.11 -9.13
C SER A 13 8.90 1.04 -10.14
N VAL A 14 8.24 0.89 -11.28
CA VAL A 14 8.19 1.86 -12.38
C VAL A 14 6.93 2.71 -12.32
N ASP A 15 5.75 2.09 -12.43
CA ASP A 15 4.46 2.81 -12.49
C ASP A 15 3.87 3.18 -11.13
N LYS A 16 4.49 2.75 -10.02
CA LYS A 16 3.96 2.92 -8.66
C LYS A 16 2.49 2.50 -8.55
N LYS A 17 2.16 1.37 -9.19
CA LYS A 17 0.84 0.74 -9.13
C LYS A 17 0.78 -0.24 -7.97
N PHE A 18 -0.19 -0.04 -7.11
CA PHE A 18 -0.51 -0.88 -5.99
C PHE A 18 -1.07 -2.22 -6.45
N ALA A 19 -0.52 -3.31 -5.91
CA ALA A 19 -1.00 -4.67 -6.16
C ALA A 19 -1.17 -4.97 -7.67
N GLY A 20 -0.28 -4.44 -8.52
CA GLY A 20 -0.35 -4.59 -9.98
C GLY A 20 -0.05 -6.01 -10.45
N HIS A 21 0.78 -6.73 -9.71
CA HIS A 21 1.10 -8.14 -9.92
C HIS A 21 0.78 -9.00 -8.68
N SER A 22 0.75 -10.33 -8.86
CA SER A 22 0.55 -11.29 -7.76
C SER A 22 1.55 -11.07 -6.62
N LEU A 23 2.83 -10.86 -6.95
CA LEU A 23 3.87 -10.59 -5.95
C LEU A 23 3.66 -9.26 -5.21
N ASP A 24 3.19 -8.22 -5.90
CA ASP A 24 2.89 -6.93 -5.27
C ASP A 24 1.70 -7.05 -4.31
N SER A 25 0.71 -7.89 -4.66
CA SER A 25 -0.43 -8.20 -3.80
C SER A 25 -0.01 -8.95 -2.54
N GLU A 26 0.88 -9.94 -2.67
CA GLU A 26 1.45 -10.67 -1.53
C GLU A 26 2.25 -9.72 -0.62
N ARG A 27 3.05 -8.82 -1.19
CA ARG A 27 3.79 -7.81 -0.41
C ARG A 27 2.88 -6.76 0.22
N ALA A 28 1.78 -6.39 -0.44
CA ALA A 28 0.75 -5.55 0.15
C ALA A 28 0.08 -6.22 1.35
N ALA A 29 -0.06 -7.55 1.30
CA ALA A 29 -0.53 -8.35 2.42
C ALA A 29 0.42 -8.30 3.61
N GLU A 30 1.70 -8.60 3.37
CA GLU A 30 2.72 -8.51 4.41
C GLU A 30 2.85 -7.12 5.01
N LEU A 31 2.68 -6.08 4.18
CA LEU A 31 2.71 -4.68 4.61
C LEU A 31 1.54 -4.38 5.57
N LEU A 32 0.31 -4.80 5.24
CA LEU A 32 -0.84 -4.62 6.12
C LEU A 32 -0.67 -5.41 7.42
N GLU A 33 -0.22 -6.66 7.35
CA GLU A 33 0.07 -7.47 8.54
C GLU A 33 1.13 -6.81 9.44
N ALA A 34 2.19 -6.26 8.85
CA ALA A 34 3.22 -5.53 9.61
C ALA A 34 2.66 -4.26 10.26
N ALA A 35 1.75 -3.54 9.59
CA ALA A 35 1.06 -2.39 10.15
C ALA A 35 0.15 -2.78 11.33
N ILE A 36 -0.61 -3.88 11.18
CA ILE A 36 -1.46 -4.44 12.25
C ILE A 36 -0.60 -4.87 13.45
N LYS A 37 0.51 -5.59 13.22
CA LYS A 37 1.46 -5.98 14.27
C LYS A 37 2.08 -4.77 14.98
N ALA A 38 2.28 -3.67 14.27
CA ALA A 38 2.73 -2.40 14.83
C ALA A 38 1.61 -1.58 15.50
N ASN A 39 0.40 -2.16 15.65
CA ASN A 39 -0.80 -1.52 16.20
C ASN A 39 -1.17 -0.21 15.48
N VAL A 40 -0.92 -0.15 14.17
CA VAL A 40 -1.24 1.00 13.33
C VAL A 40 -2.65 0.83 12.78
N GLY A 41 -3.54 1.75 13.14
CA GLY A 41 -4.88 1.78 12.60
C GLY A 41 -4.90 2.03 11.09
N PHE A 42 -5.91 1.49 10.41
CA PHE A 42 -6.06 1.56 8.95
C PHE A 42 -6.06 3.00 8.40
N LYS A 43 -6.60 3.98 9.12
CA LYS A 43 -6.49 5.41 8.74
C LYS A 43 -5.05 5.90 8.67
N LYS A 44 -4.22 5.53 9.65
CA LYS A 44 -2.81 5.92 9.69
C LYS A 44 -2.02 5.18 8.62
N TYR A 45 -2.35 3.91 8.39
CA TYR A 45 -1.83 3.13 7.28
C TYR A 45 -2.03 3.83 5.92
N LEU A 46 -3.28 4.23 5.63
CA LEU A 46 -3.63 4.97 4.42
C LEU A 46 -2.87 6.32 4.32
N ALA A 47 -2.82 7.09 5.41
CA ALA A 47 -2.16 8.39 5.43
C ALA A 47 -0.64 8.28 5.13
N GLU A 48 0.02 7.24 5.62
CA GLU A 48 1.44 7.02 5.36
C GLU A 48 1.71 6.59 3.92
N ILE A 49 0.84 5.77 3.33
CA ILE A 49 0.94 5.39 1.91
C ILE A 49 0.73 6.62 1.02
N GLU A 50 -0.28 7.44 1.33
CA GLU A 50 -0.51 8.70 0.62
C GLU A 50 0.71 9.63 0.72
N ASN A 51 1.29 9.77 1.92
CA ASN A 51 2.50 10.56 2.14
C ASN A 51 3.69 10.02 1.35
N TRP A 52 3.85 8.71 1.25
CA TRP A 52 4.90 8.09 0.45
C TRP A 52 4.71 8.37 -1.04
N LEU A 53 3.51 8.19 -1.58
CA LEU A 53 3.23 8.51 -3.00
C LEU A 53 3.45 9.99 -3.31
N LYS A 54 3.10 10.89 -2.38
CA LYS A 54 3.42 12.33 -2.49
C LYS A 54 4.93 12.57 -2.49
N ALA A 55 5.69 11.88 -1.63
CA ALA A 55 7.14 12.00 -1.56
C ALA A 55 7.85 11.47 -2.82
N GLU A 56 7.30 10.43 -3.45
CA GLU A 56 7.78 9.91 -4.75
C GLU A 56 7.47 10.85 -5.93
N GLY A 57 6.74 11.95 -5.70
CA GLY A 57 6.38 12.91 -6.75
C GLY A 57 5.23 12.46 -7.64
N CYS A 58 4.40 11.51 -7.19
CA CYS A 58 3.22 11.10 -7.95
C CYS A 58 2.19 12.24 -8.05
N SER A 59 1.52 12.32 -9.20
CA SER A 59 0.41 13.26 -9.41
C SER A 59 -0.77 12.97 -8.48
N ALA A 60 -1.52 14.01 -8.10
CA ALA A 60 -2.69 13.86 -7.23
C ALA A 60 -3.74 12.87 -7.78
N ALA A 61 -3.94 12.85 -9.11
CA ALA A 61 -4.84 11.89 -9.76
C ALA A 61 -4.38 10.44 -9.54
N HIS A 62 -3.09 10.17 -9.78
CA HIS A 62 -2.48 8.85 -9.56
C HIS A 62 -2.59 8.43 -8.10
N ILE A 63 -2.28 9.35 -7.17
CA ILE A 63 -2.41 9.10 -5.73
C ILE A 63 -3.85 8.67 -5.40
N GLN A 64 -4.86 9.38 -5.87
CA GLN A 64 -6.25 9.02 -5.59
C GLN A 64 -6.66 7.67 -6.19
N GLU A 65 -6.20 7.33 -7.39
CA GLU A 65 -6.46 6.04 -8.00
C GLU A 65 -5.83 4.89 -7.20
N GLU A 66 -4.57 5.05 -6.79
CA GLU A 66 -3.87 4.04 -6.01
C GLU A 66 -4.46 3.92 -4.60
N MET A 67 -4.78 5.04 -3.96
CA MET A 67 -5.43 5.06 -2.65
C MET A 67 -6.80 4.38 -2.65
N LYS A 68 -7.55 4.41 -3.77
CA LYS A 68 -8.80 3.64 -3.90
C LYS A 68 -8.53 2.14 -3.84
N LYS A 69 -7.48 1.64 -4.50
CA LYS A 69 -7.09 0.22 -4.47
C LYS A 69 -6.58 -0.20 -3.10
N VAL A 70 -5.77 0.65 -2.45
CA VAL A 70 -5.29 0.43 -1.08
C VAL A 70 -6.45 0.43 -0.09
N ASN A 71 -7.46 1.27 -0.29
CA ASN A 71 -8.66 1.26 0.53
C ASN A 71 -9.50 -0.01 0.30
N ASP A 72 -9.53 -0.50 -0.94
CA ASP A 72 -10.19 -1.76 -1.32
C ASP A 72 -9.28 -2.99 -1.13
N ILE A 73 -8.16 -2.86 -0.39
CA ILE A 73 -7.17 -3.93 -0.23
C ILE A 73 -7.82 -5.23 0.31
N SER A 74 -8.88 -5.11 1.11
CA SER A 74 -9.72 -6.23 1.60
C SER A 74 -10.25 -7.14 0.50
N ARG A 75 -10.45 -6.62 -0.73
CA ARG A 75 -10.85 -7.40 -1.90
C ARG A 75 -9.76 -8.34 -2.40
N TYR A 76 -8.49 -7.98 -2.19
CA TYR A 76 -7.33 -8.80 -2.52
C TYR A 76 -7.04 -9.84 -1.42
N PHE A 77 -7.54 -9.63 -0.20
CA PHE A 77 -7.44 -10.55 0.93
C PHE A 77 -8.64 -11.49 1.08
N LYS A 78 -9.41 -11.77 0.03
CA LYS A 78 -10.35 -12.89 0.08
C LYS A 78 -9.56 -14.21 0.20
N GLN A 79 -9.18 -14.55 1.42
CA GLN A 79 -8.92 -15.90 1.87
C GLN A 79 -10.28 -16.61 1.93
N ASP A 80 -10.48 -17.55 1.03
CA ASP A 80 -11.25 -18.76 1.29
C ASP A 80 -10.25 -19.93 1.30
#